data_AF-A0A381UFC9-F1
#
_entry.id   AF-A0A381UFC9-F1
#
_cell.length_a   1.000
_cell.length_b   1.000
_cell.length_c   1.000
_cell.angle_alpha   90.00
_cell.angle_beta   90.00
_cell.angle_gamma   90.00
#
_symmetry.space_group_name_H-M   'P 1'
#
loop_
_entity.id
_entity.type
_entity.pdbx_description
1 polymer ?
#
loop_
_entity_poly.entity_id
_entity_poly.type
_entity_poly.pdbx_seq_one_letter_code
_entity_poly.pdbx_strand_id
1 'polypeptide(L)'
;MPLNVALVAPEIPQNTGNIIRLCANSGSRLHLVEPLGFSLDERGLRRASLDYSHLTDVTLHKSFEGLLASIDSTRIFAATLDGKIPYHEIKYQEEDTV
;
A
#
# COMPACT_ATOMS: atom_id res chain seq x y z
N MET A 1 11.70 -0.13 10.53
CA MET A 1 11.05 1.12 10.98
C MET A 1 10.31 1.65 9.76
N PRO A 2 8.99 1.44 9.69
CA PRO A 2 8.40 1.14 8.39
C PRO A 2 7.84 2.35 7.65
N LEU A 3 8.03 2.36 6.33
CA LEU A 3 7.30 3.24 5.42
C LEU A 3 5.84 2.77 5.29
N ASN A 4 4.99 3.65 4.79
CA ASN A 4 3.62 3.33 4.43
C ASN A 4 3.50 3.23 2.90
N VAL A 5 2.86 2.17 2.39
CA VAL A 5 2.53 2.00 0.96
C VAL A 5 1.02 2.09 0.83
N ALA A 6 0.50 2.99 -0.01
CA ALA A 6 -0.92 3.18 -0.23
C ALA A 6 -1.33 2.83 -1.66
N LEU A 7 -2.23 1.85 -1.81
CA LEU A 7 -2.86 1.53 -3.09
C LEU A 7 -4.27 2.09 -3.12
N VAL A 8 -4.50 3.07 -3.99
CA VAL A 8 -5.81 3.68 -4.18
C VAL A 8 -6.59 2.94 -5.26
N ALA A 9 -7.75 2.39 -4.89
CA ALA A 9 -8.64 1.63 -5.77
C ALA A 9 -7.92 0.59 -6.65
N PRO A 10 -7.12 -0.34 -6.07
CA PRO A 10 -6.37 -1.30 -6.87
C PRO A 10 -7.29 -2.27 -7.60
N GLU A 11 -7.00 -2.51 -8.88
CA GLU A 11 -7.87 -3.30 -9.75
C GLU A 11 -7.37 -4.74 -10.00
N ILE A 12 -6.06 -4.98 -9.86
CA ILE A 12 -5.43 -6.25 -10.26
C ILE A 12 -4.96 -7.04 -9.03
N PRO A 13 -5.58 -8.19 -8.70
CA PRO A 13 -5.30 -8.93 -7.47
C PRO A 13 -3.85 -9.43 -7.37
N GLN A 14 -3.25 -9.81 -8.51
CA GLN A 14 -1.86 -10.30 -8.54
C GLN A 14 -0.85 -9.21 -8.16
N ASN A 15 -1.10 -7.96 -8.55
CA ASN A 15 -0.23 -6.84 -8.20
C ASN A 15 -0.32 -6.55 -6.71
N THR A 16 -1.53 -6.46 -6.16
CA THR A 16 -1.74 -6.27 -4.72
C THR A 16 -1.13 -7.41 -3.90
N GLY A 17 -1.28 -8.65 -4.34
CA GLY A 17 -0.64 -9.81 -3.71
C GLY A 17 0.89 -9.72 -3.66
N ASN A 18 1.52 -9.30 -4.77
CA ASN A 18 2.97 -9.09 -4.80
C ASN A 18 3.41 -7.96 -3.87
N ILE A 19 2.63 -6.88 -3.78
CA ILE A 19 2.90 -5.74 -2.90
C ILE A 19 2.72 -6.12 -1.42
N ILE A 20 1.72 -6.92 -1.07
CA ILE A 20 1.58 -7.49 0.29
C ILE A 20 2.87 -8.21 0.69
N ARG A 21 3.41 -9.06 -0.19
CA ARG A 21 4.67 -9.77 0.08
C ARG A 21 5.87 -8.82 0.19
N LEU A 22 5.92 -7.77 -0.62
CA LEU A 22 6.96 -6.73 -0.54
C LEU A 22 6.91 -6.00 0.80
N CYS A 23 5.72 -5.58 1.24
CA CYS A 23 5.49 -4.92 2.51
C CYS A 23 5.92 -5.82 3.68
N ALA A 24 5.50 -7.09 3.68
CA ALA A 24 5.91 -8.05 4.69
C ALA A 24 7.44 -8.25 4.76
N ASN A 25 8.12 -8.31 3.62
CA ASN A 25 9.57 -8.50 3.58
C ASN A 25 10.37 -7.23 3.93
N SER A 26 9.83 -6.06 3.65
CA SER A 26 10.46 -4.76 3.96
C SER A 26 10.08 -4.22 5.34
N GLY A 27 9.06 -4.81 5.96
CA GLY A 27 8.42 -4.32 7.18
C GLY A 27 7.46 -3.15 6.94
N SER A 28 7.29 -2.67 5.70
CA SER A 28 6.40 -1.54 5.38
C SER A 28 4.94 -1.86 5.69
N ARG A 29 4.16 -0.86 6.12
CA ARG A 29 2.71 -1.01 6.30
C ARG A 29 1.99 -0.83 4.97
N LEU A 30 0.94 -1.62 4.74
CA LEU A 30 0.16 -1.52 3.51
C LEU A 30 -1.22 -0.94 3.81
N HIS A 31 -1.62 0.05 3.02
CA HIS A 31 -2.94 0.63 3.02
C HIS A 31 -3.63 0.35 1.69
N LEU A 32 -4.86 -0.16 1.73
CA LEU A 32 -5.71 -0.37 0.57
C LEU A 32 -6.92 0.55 0.68
N VAL A 33 -7.17 1.38 -0.34
CA VAL A 33 -8.34 2.26 -0.36
C VAL A 33 -9.38 1.69 -1.31
N GLU A 34 -10.61 1.51 -0.80
CA GLU A 34 -11.76 1.05 -1.58
C GLU A 34 -12.20 2.08 -2.65
N PRO A 35 -12.89 1.65 -3.72
CA PRO A 35 -13.30 0.26 -4.01
C PRO A 35 -12.13 -0.58 -4.57
N LEU A 36 -12.01 -1.82 -4.10
CA LEU A 36 -11.08 -2.78 -4.69
C LEU A 36 -11.73 -3.41 -5.93
N GLY A 37 -10.97 -3.58 -7.01
CA GLY A 37 -11.45 -4.26 -8.22
C GLY A 37 -11.53 -5.79 -8.10
N PHE A 38 -11.27 -6.35 -6.92
CA PHE A 38 -11.22 -7.78 -6.62
C PHE A 38 -11.58 -8.05 -5.15
N SER A 39 -11.91 -9.30 -4.83
CA SER A 39 -12.10 -9.70 -3.43
C SER A 39 -10.79 -10.16 -2.77
N LEU A 40 -10.51 -9.68 -1.56
CA LEU A 40 -9.33 -10.09 -0.79
C LEU A 40 -9.36 -11.59 -0.41
N ASP A 41 -10.53 -12.21 -0.41
CA ASP A 41 -10.71 -13.63 -0.12
C ASP A 41 -10.37 -14.54 -1.30
N GLU A 42 -10.12 -13.98 -2.49
CA GLU A 42 -9.83 -14.75 -3.69
C GLU A 42 -8.59 -15.63 -3.54
N ARG A 43 -8.68 -16.82 -4.14
CA ARG A 43 -7.61 -17.81 -4.20
C ARG A 43 -6.28 -17.25 -4.74
N GLY A 44 -6.34 -16.19 -5.56
CA GLY A 44 -5.18 -15.48 -6.10
C GLY A 44 -4.38 -14.74 -5.02
N LEU A 45 -5.05 -14.05 -4.10
CA LEU A 45 -4.38 -13.33 -3.01
C LEU A 45 -3.78 -14.33 -2.01
N ARG A 46 -4.48 -15.43 -1.73
CA ARG A 46 -3.97 -16.53 -0.86
C ARG A 46 -2.72 -17.24 -1.39
N ARG A 47 -2.44 -17.19 -2.70
CA ARG A 47 -1.20 -17.74 -3.27
C ARG A 47 -0.05 -16.73 -3.26
N ALA A 48 -0.36 -15.44 -3.32
CA ALA A 48 0.63 -14.38 -3.29
C ALA A 48 1.07 -14.05 -1.85
N SER A 49 0.14 -14.12 -0.90
CA SER A 49 0.37 -14.11 0.54
C SER A 49 0.58 -15.56 0.99
N LEU A 50 1.83 -16.05 0.90
CA LEU A 50 2.18 -17.42 1.28
C LEU A 50 1.79 -17.81 2.72
N ASP A 51 1.45 -16.83 3.57
CA ASP A 51 0.74 -17.04 4.82
C ASP A 51 -0.19 -15.85 5.13
N TYR A 52 -1.32 -16.15 5.78
CA TYR A 52 -2.26 -15.15 6.32
C TYR A 52 -1.61 -14.19 7.33
N SER A 53 -0.47 -14.58 7.92
CA SER A 53 0.33 -13.72 8.81
C SER A 53 0.83 -12.45 8.13
N HIS A 54 1.02 -12.45 6.81
CA HIS A 54 1.43 -11.26 6.07
C HIS A 54 0.30 -10.23 5.88
N LEU A 55 -0.95 -10.61 6.17
CA LEU A 55 -2.08 -9.69 6.13
C LEU A 55 -2.26 -8.89 7.43
N THR A 56 -1.51 -9.19 8.51
CA THR A 56 -1.69 -8.50 9.80
C THR A 56 -1.31 -7.02 9.78
N ASP A 57 -0.51 -6.57 8.81
CA ASP A 57 -0.12 -5.16 8.62
C ASP A 57 -0.80 -4.49 7.41
N VAL A 58 -1.93 -5.05 6.94
CA VAL A 58 -2.75 -4.45 5.89
C VAL A 58 -3.95 -3.73 6.50
N THR A 59 -4.08 -2.43 6.22
CA THR A 59 -5.23 -1.61 6.63
C THR A 59 -6.12 -1.32 5.43
N LEU A 60 -7.42 -1.59 5.56
CA LEU A 60 -8.41 -1.28 4.54
C LEU A 60 -9.15 0.01 4.89
N HIS A 61 -9.21 0.93 3.94
CA HIS A 61 -9.86 2.24 4.08
C HIS A 61 -11.07 2.33 3.16
N LYS A 62 -12.17 2.90 3.68
CA LYS A 62 -13.40 3.13 2.92
C LYS A 62 -13.29 4.27 1.91
N SER A 63 -12.35 5.19 2.11
CA SER A 63 -12.10 6.31 1.21
C SER A 63 -10.67 6.84 1.41
N PHE A 64 -10.25 7.72 0.50
CA PHE A 64 -8.95 8.38 0.59
C PHE A 64 -8.84 9.26 1.84
N GLU A 65 -9.94 9.92 2.24
CA GLU A 65 -10.01 10.67 3.50
C GLU A 65 -9.82 9.76 4.72
N GLY A 66 -10.35 8.53 4.66
CA GLY A 66 -10.11 7.52 5.69
C GLY A 66 -8.63 7.16 5.83
N LEU A 67 -7.92 7.03 4.69
CA LEU A 67 -6.47 6.88 4.69
C LEU A 67 -5.80 8.09 5.35
N LEU A 68 -6.09 9.32 4.89
CA LEU A 68 -5.45 10.54 5.39
C LEU A 68 -5.66 10.76 6.90
N ALA A 69 -6.78 10.29 7.46
CA ALA A 69 -7.06 10.34 8.89
C ALA A 69 -6.27 9.31 9.72
N SER A 70 -5.71 8.28 9.08
CA SER A 70 -5.02 7.16 9.74
C SER A 70 -3.49 7.27 9.75
N ILE A 71 -2.93 8.15 8.92
CA ILE A 71 -1.48 8.36 8.75
C ILE A 71 -1.10 9.81 9.03
N ASP A 72 0.19 10.08 9.19
CA ASP A 72 0.70 11.44 9.09
C ASP A 72 0.60 11.92 7.63
N SER A 73 -0.36 12.80 7.36
CA SER A 73 -0.63 13.31 6.01
C SER A 73 0.29 14.46 5.58
N THR A 74 1.28 14.84 6.40
CA THR A 74 2.22 15.92 6.06
C THR A 74 3.24 15.52 4.99
N ARG A 75 3.50 14.21 4.82
CA ARG A 75 4.52 13.68 3.89
C ARG A 75 3.98 12.50 3.07
N ILE A 76 3.24 12.85 2.02
CA ILE A 76 2.67 11.90 1.05
C ILE A 76 3.28 12.15 -0.33
N PHE A 77 3.71 11.08 -0.99
CA PHE A 77 4.36 11.13 -2.30
C PHE A 77 3.59 10.27 -3.31
N ALA A 78 2.88 10.91 -4.24
CA ALA A 78 2.17 10.18 -5.28
C ALA A 78 3.10 9.83 -6.46
N ALA A 79 3.11 8.55 -6.86
CA ALA A 79 3.73 8.13 -8.11
C ALA A 79 2.80 8.41 -9.30
N THR A 80 3.21 9.29 -10.21
CA THR A 80 2.47 9.64 -11.42
C THR A 80 3.41 9.89 -12.60
N LEU A 81 2.92 9.69 -13.83
CA LEU A 81 3.68 9.90 -15.05
C LEU A 81 4.12 11.36 -15.22
N ASP A 82 3.32 12.31 -14.74
CA ASP A 82 3.61 13.75 -14.84
C ASP A 82 4.40 14.28 -13.62
N GLY A 83 5.04 13.37 -12.87
CA GLY A 83 5.84 13.70 -11.69
C GLY A 83 7.03 14.58 -12.07
N LYS A 84 7.21 15.70 -11.37
CA LYS A 84 8.31 16.64 -11.63
C LYS A 84 9.62 16.29 -10.95
N ILE A 85 9.55 15.47 -9.90
CA ILE A 85 10.68 15.10 -9.05
C ILE A 85 10.89 13.59 -9.20
N PRO A 86 12.06 13.14 -9.67
CA PRO A 86 12.40 11.72 -9.70
C PRO A 86 12.39 11.12 -8.29
N TYR A 87 11.84 9.90 -8.15
CA TYR A 87 11.67 9.26 -6.83
C TYR A 87 12.98 9.12 -6.03
N HIS A 88 14.12 8.97 -6.71
CA HIS A 88 15.43 8.78 -6.08
C HIS A 88 16.08 10.08 -5.59
N GLU A 89 15.53 11.26 -5.93
CA GLU A 89 16.01 12.55 -5.41
C GLU A 89 15.38 12.90 -4.05
N ILE A 90 14.31 12.20 -3.68
CA ILE A 90 13.59 12.43 -2.44
C ILE A 90 14.37 11.83 -1.27
N LYS A 91 14.62 12.65 -0.25
CA LYS A 91 15.11 12.18 1.06
C LYS A 91 13.92 11.72 1.89
N TYR A 92 13.56 10.45 1.72
CA TYR A 92 12.49 9.83 2.48
C TYR A 92 12.82 9.80 3.97
N GLN A 93 11.78 9.89 4.78
CA GLN A 93 11.79 9.83 6.22
C GLN A 93 10.92 8.65 6.67
N GLU A 94 11.04 8.29 7.95
CA GLU A 94 10.14 7.29 8.53
C GLU A 94 8.70 7.75 8.48
N GLU A 95 7.78 6.79 8.35
CA GLU A 95 6.34 7.03 8.24
C GLU A 95 5.90 7.81 6.98
N ASP A 96 6.83 8.17 6.08
CA ASP A 96 6.49 8.69 4.75
C ASP A 96 5.57 7.69 4.04
N THR A 97 4.54 8.24 3.40
CA THR A 97 3.58 7.46 2.63
C THR A 97 3.84 7.63 1.14
N VAL A 98 3.97 6.51 0.44
CA VAL A 98 4.10 6.43 -1.02
C VAL A 98 2.89 5.77 -1.65
#